data_AF-A0A445HJN1-F1
#
_entry.id   AF-A0A445HJN1-F1
#
_cell.length_a   1.000
_cell.length_b   1.000
_cell.length_c   1.000
_cell.angle_alpha   90.00
_cell.angle_beta   90.00
_cell.angle_gamma   90.00
#
_symmetry.space_group_name_H-M   'P 1'
#
loop_
_entity.id
_entity.type
_entity.pdbx_description
1 polymer ?
#
loop_
_entity_poly.entity_id
_entity_poly.type
_entity_poly.pdbx_seq_one_letter_code
_entity_poly.pdbx_strand_id
1 'polypeptide(L)'
;MGHVVPEQRLQYPINSTCEFVLCFRQFQSLSNLQPLQLKKPFAFFSTPHIGSFITIRFRVPSAILHTLKMAATSFSGMQFAMSRSCIPASQKIADAGAVVLGGKSKIGSWNKLASACHIASVQPFRRGFTSSSIKSVKSDTKALFEFSAQSADSGLSIDLKGKRAFIAGVADDNGYGWAIAKALAAAGAEILVGTWVPALNIFESSLRRGKFDISRILPDGSMMEITKVYPLDAVFDNPDDVPEDIKTNKRYAGSSKWTVQEVAESVKEDFGSIDILVHSLANGPEVTKPLLETSRNGYLAAISASSYSYVSLLKHFLPILNPGGSSISLTYIASERIIPGYGGGMSSAKAALESDTRVLAFEAGRKRKIRVNTISAGPLRSRAAKAIGFIDMMIDYSSANAPLQKEVLAEEVGYTAAFLASPLASAITGTVLYVDNGLNAMGVGVDSPIFKDLNIPKDQH
;
A
#
# COMPACT_ATOMS: atom_id res chain seq x y z
N MET A 1 36.04 -68.44 -1.45
CA MET A 1 36.83 -67.70 -0.46
C MET A 1 36.08 -66.43 -0.14
N GLY A 2 35.68 -66.26 1.11
CA GLY A 2 34.94 -65.08 1.56
C GLY A 2 35.85 -63.91 1.91
N HIS A 3 35.26 -62.72 1.99
CA HIS A 3 35.23 -61.95 3.23
C HIS A 3 34.12 -60.89 3.12
N VAL A 4 33.32 -60.82 4.19
CA VAL A 4 32.26 -59.85 4.47
C VAL A 4 32.81 -58.83 5.47
N VAL A 5 32.54 -57.53 5.25
CA VAL A 5 32.39 -56.49 6.31
C VAL A 5 31.35 -55.46 5.80
N PRO A 6 30.46 -54.90 6.65
CA PRO A 6 29.11 -54.50 6.24
C PRO A 6 28.91 -52.99 6.06
N GLU A 7 27.88 -52.64 5.27
CA GLU A 7 27.42 -51.27 5.03
C GLU A 7 26.51 -50.79 6.18
N GLN A 8 26.92 -49.73 6.87
CA GLN A 8 26.18 -49.09 7.94
C GLN A 8 24.98 -48.29 7.38
N ARG A 9 23.75 -48.74 7.68
CA ARG A 9 22.53 -47.92 7.55
C ARG A 9 22.33 -47.11 8.83
N LEU A 10 22.64 -45.81 8.76
CA LEU A 10 22.22 -44.85 9.77
C LEU A 10 20.72 -44.54 9.60
N GLN A 11 19.96 -44.82 10.66
CA GLN A 11 18.56 -44.48 10.85
C GLN A 11 18.39 -42.97 10.99
N TYR A 12 17.49 -42.38 10.19
CA TYR A 12 16.92 -41.07 10.48
C TYR A 12 15.70 -41.25 11.39
N PRO A 13 15.61 -40.57 12.55
CA PRO A 13 14.38 -40.55 13.34
C PRO A 13 13.34 -39.68 12.64
N ILE A 14 12.28 -40.31 12.13
CA ILE A 14 11.04 -39.66 11.70
C ILE A 14 10.31 -39.20 12.96
N ASN A 15 10.39 -37.92 13.29
CA ASN A 15 9.46 -37.24 14.19
C ASN A 15 9.41 -35.76 13.82
N SER A 16 8.46 -35.38 12.97
CA SER A 16 8.03 -34.00 12.79
C SER A 16 6.54 -34.01 12.50
N THR A 17 5.75 -33.76 13.55
CA THR A 17 4.30 -33.54 13.48
C THR A 17 4.03 -32.17 12.88
N CYS A 18 3.23 -32.13 11.80
CA CYS A 18 2.63 -30.90 11.28
C CYS A 18 1.46 -30.47 12.18
N GLU A 19 1.49 -29.24 12.70
CA GLU A 19 0.34 -28.60 13.34
C GLU A 19 -0.46 -27.82 12.29
N PHE A 20 -1.76 -28.10 12.21
CA PHE A 20 -2.73 -27.26 11.50
C PHE A 20 -3.62 -26.57 12.55
N VAL A 21 -3.63 -25.25 12.55
CA VAL A 21 -4.55 -24.44 13.37
C VAL A 21 -5.71 -23.98 12.47
N LEU A 22 -6.90 -24.56 12.68
CA LEU A 22 -8.15 -24.12 12.08
C LEU A 22 -8.95 -23.35 13.14
N CYS A 23 -9.19 -22.05 12.89
CA CYS A 23 -9.95 -21.19 13.78
C CYS A 23 -11.43 -21.18 13.33
N PHE A 24 -12.33 -21.79 14.10
CA PHE A 24 -13.77 -21.68 13.86
C PHE A 24 -14.37 -20.50 14.64
N ARG A 25 -15.01 -19.57 13.92
CA ARG A 25 -15.93 -18.56 14.48
C ARG A 25 -17.25 -19.24 14.82
N GLN A 26 -17.58 -19.37 16.09
CA GLN A 26 -18.84 -19.97 16.53
C GLN A 26 -19.97 -18.92 16.50
N PHE A 27 -20.95 -19.12 15.61
CA PHE A 27 -22.28 -18.53 15.68
C PHE A 27 -23.13 -19.41 16.62
N GLN A 28 -23.67 -18.84 17.69
CA GLN A 28 -24.70 -19.47 18.52
C GLN A 28 -26.08 -19.10 17.99
N SER A 29 -26.85 -20.10 17.55
CA SER A 29 -28.30 -20.20 17.75
C SER A 29 -28.77 -21.50 17.11
N LEU A 30 -29.24 -22.44 17.95
CA LEU A 30 -30.43 -23.26 17.71
C LEU A 30 -30.51 -24.31 18.83
N SER A 31 -31.33 -23.99 19.82
CA SER A 31 -31.92 -24.89 20.79
C SER A 31 -32.99 -25.74 20.10
N ASN A 32 -32.82 -27.07 20.10
CA ASN A 32 -33.84 -28.12 20.23
C ASN A 32 -33.36 -29.42 19.56
N LEU A 33 -33.03 -30.44 20.35
CA LEU A 33 -33.38 -31.86 20.14
C LEU A 33 -32.88 -32.69 21.35
N GLN A 34 -33.72 -33.64 21.79
CA GLN A 34 -33.68 -34.39 23.06
C GLN A 34 -32.58 -35.48 23.15
N PRO A 35 -32.24 -35.95 24.38
CA PRO A 35 -31.11 -36.85 24.62
C PRO A 35 -31.49 -38.34 24.63
N LEU A 36 -30.60 -39.19 24.11
CA LEU A 36 -30.60 -40.65 24.31
C LEU A 36 -29.45 -41.05 25.25
N GLN A 37 -29.80 -41.89 26.22
CA GLN A 37 -29.10 -42.23 27.48
C GLN A 37 -27.97 -43.26 27.35
N LEU A 38 -27.24 -43.43 28.47
CA LEU A 38 -26.32 -44.51 28.92
C LEU A 38 -24.81 -44.23 28.68
N LYS A 39 -23.86 -44.32 29.63
CA LYS A 39 -23.77 -44.83 31.02
C LYS A 39 -22.57 -44.13 31.74
N LYS A 40 -22.70 -43.89 33.06
CA LYS A 40 -21.80 -43.26 34.08
C LYS A 40 -20.37 -43.84 34.19
N PRO A 41 -19.46 -43.31 35.06
CA PRO A 41 -19.17 -41.91 35.45
C PRO A 41 -17.64 -41.59 35.44
N PHE A 42 -17.23 -40.33 35.29
CA PHE A 42 -15.95 -39.87 35.87
C PHE A 42 -16.10 -38.45 36.44
N ALA A 43 -15.59 -38.28 37.66
CA ALA A 43 -15.81 -37.14 38.53
C ALA A 43 -15.11 -35.86 38.05
N PHE A 44 -15.82 -34.75 38.18
CA PHE A 44 -15.29 -33.39 38.09
C PHE A 44 -14.72 -32.95 39.44
N PHE A 45 -13.51 -32.39 39.43
CA PHE A 45 -13.05 -31.49 40.47
C PHE A 45 -12.73 -30.14 39.81
N SER A 46 -13.36 -29.07 40.31
CA SER A 46 -13.08 -27.68 39.94
C SER A 46 -12.48 -26.95 41.14
N THR A 47 -11.41 -26.19 40.92
CA THR A 47 -11.19 -24.89 41.57
C THR A 47 -10.20 -24.06 40.73
N PRO A 48 -10.23 -22.72 40.81
CA PRO A 48 -9.96 -21.82 39.69
C PRO A 48 -8.54 -21.26 39.72
N HIS A 49 -7.95 -20.95 38.55
CA HIS A 49 -7.12 -19.76 38.32
C HIS A 49 -6.73 -19.61 36.84
N ILE A 50 -6.99 -18.40 36.32
CA ILE A 50 -6.23 -17.60 35.34
C ILE A 50 -5.98 -18.23 33.95
N GLY A 51 -6.52 -17.54 32.93
CA GLY A 51 -6.65 -18.00 31.56
C GLY A 51 -5.36 -18.46 30.88
N SER A 52 -5.47 -19.59 30.18
CA SER A 52 -4.62 -20.02 29.09
C SER A 52 -5.34 -21.11 28.28
N PHE A 53 -5.04 -21.15 26.99
CA PHE A 53 -5.65 -21.92 25.90
C PHE A 53 -5.95 -23.40 26.20
N ILE A 54 -7.10 -23.90 25.70
CA ILE A 54 -7.45 -25.33 25.72
C ILE A 54 -6.85 -26.02 24.48
N THR A 55 -5.92 -26.95 24.68
CA THR A 55 -5.41 -27.85 23.66
C THR A 55 -6.14 -29.20 23.74
N ILE A 56 -6.87 -29.60 22.71
CA ILE A 56 -7.49 -30.93 22.62
C ILE A 56 -6.57 -31.86 21.81
N ARG A 57 -6.10 -32.96 22.41
CA ARG A 57 -5.35 -34.02 21.73
C ARG A 57 -6.28 -35.19 21.39
N PHE A 58 -6.28 -35.63 20.13
CA PHE A 58 -6.90 -36.90 19.72
C PHE A 58 -5.85 -38.01 19.61
N ARG A 59 -6.19 -39.22 20.05
CA ARG A 59 -5.39 -40.44 19.91
C ARG A 59 -6.21 -41.46 19.13
N VAL A 60 -5.72 -41.89 17.97
CA VAL A 60 -6.34 -42.96 17.16
C VAL A 60 -5.47 -44.23 17.27
N PRO A 61 -6.03 -45.41 17.58
CA PRO A 61 -5.27 -46.67 17.59
C PRO A 61 -5.02 -47.22 16.18
N SER A 62 -3.82 -47.77 15.97
CA SER A 62 -3.39 -48.48 14.75
C SER A 62 -3.76 -49.96 14.83
N ALA A 63 -4.59 -50.46 13.90
CA ALA A 63 -4.64 -51.89 13.59
C ALA A 63 -5.09 -52.14 12.13
N ILE A 64 -4.45 -53.14 11.53
CA ILE A 64 -4.76 -53.86 10.27
C ILE A 64 -4.07 -53.33 9.00
N LEU A 65 -2.86 -53.84 8.79
CA LEU A 65 -2.21 -53.99 7.48
C LEU A 65 -1.90 -55.48 7.27
N HIS A 66 -2.52 -56.11 6.27
CA HIS A 66 -1.92 -57.14 5.39
C HIS A 66 -2.97 -57.74 4.45
N THR A 67 -2.84 -57.50 3.13
CA THR A 67 -2.66 -58.59 2.15
C THR A 67 -2.38 -58.07 0.73
N LEU A 68 -1.43 -58.76 0.10
CA LEU A 68 -1.17 -58.97 -1.33
C LEU A 68 -0.28 -57.98 -2.11
N LYS A 69 0.78 -58.61 -2.62
CA LYS A 69 1.93 -58.14 -3.39
C LYS A 69 1.78 -58.71 -4.81
N MET A 70 2.35 -58.01 -5.79
CA MET A 70 2.85 -58.47 -7.10
C MET A 70 1.86 -58.85 -8.20
N ALA A 71 1.85 -58.06 -9.28
CA ALA A 71 2.19 -58.55 -10.61
C ALA A 71 2.60 -57.36 -11.50
N ALA A 72 3.83 -57.41 -12.02
CA ALA A 72 4.31 -56.57 -13.11
C ALA A 72 4.59 -57.49 -14.29
N THR A 73 4.08 -57.15 -15.48
CA THR A 73 4.68 -57.52 -16.76
C THR A 73 4.25 -56.53 -17.84
N SER A 74 5.25 -56.15 -18.63
CA SER A 74 5.25 -55.26 -19.79
C SER A 74 4.53 -55.82 -21.02
N PHE A 75 3.97 -54.94 -21.87
CA PHE A 75 4.07 -55.08 -23.33
C PHE A 75 3.92 -53.73 -24.04
N SER A 76 4.78 -53.50 -25.03
CA SER A 76 4.83 -52.33 -25.92
C SER A 76 3.81 -52.42 -27.08
N GLY A 77 3.42 -51.28 -27.65
CA GLY A 77 3.11 -51.22 -29.10
C GLY A 77 2.02 -50.25 -29.54
N MET A 78 2.46 -49.12 -30.10
CA MET A 78 2.00 -48.51 -31.38
C MET A 78 0.54 -48.04 -31.60
N GLN A 79 0.43 -46.72 -31.84
CA GLN A 79 -0.02 -46.03 -33.07
C GLN A 79 -1.06 -44.91 -32.88
N PHE A 80 -0.67 -43.75 -33.43
CA PHE A 80 -1.47 -42.57 -33.77
C PHE A 80 -2.47 -42.88 -34.89
N ALA A 81 -3.65 -42.24 -34.85
CA ALA A 81 -4.41 -41.91 -36.05
C ALA A 81 -5.18 -40.60 -35.85
N MET A 82 -4.79 -39.58 -36.61
CA MET A 82 -5.62 -38.41 -36.92
C MET A 82 -6.72 -38.81 -37.91
N SER A 83 -7.89 -38.18 -37.83
CA SER A 83 -8.74 -37.97 -39.01
C SER A 83 -9.48 -36.63 -38.92
N ARG A 84 -9.56 -35.97 -40.08
CA ARG A 84 -10.11 -34.62 -40.31
C ARG A 84 -11.60 -34.66 -40.64
N SER A 85 -12.27 -33.57 -40.23
CA SER A 85 -13.27 -32.72 -40.91
C SER A 85 -14.32 -33.33 -41.86
N CYS A 86 -15.60 -33.05 -41.54
CA CYS A 86 -16.71 -32.87 -42.50
C CYS A 86 -17.70 -31.78 -41.99
N ILE A 87 -17.95 -30.76 -42.82
CA ILE A 87 -19.11 -29.83 -42.89
C ILE A 87 -19.56 -29.93 -44.39
N PRO A 88 -20.78 -29.56 -44.85
CA PRO A 88 -21.87 -28.86 -44.16
C PRO A 88 -23.31 -29.30 -44.48
N ALA A 89 -24.26 -28.80 -43.67
CA ALA A 89 -25.64 -28.59 -44.10
C ALA A 89 -26.13 -27.22 -43.60
N SER A 90 -26.65 -26.45 -44.54
CA SER A 90 -27.16 -25.10 -44.45
C SER A 90 -28.59 -25.08 -43.90
N GLN A 91 -28.97 -24.02 -43.17
CA GLN A 91 -30.26 -23.34 -43.36
C GLN A 91 -30.35 -22.01 -42.59
N LYS A 92 -30.35 -20.93 -43.39
CA LYS A 92 -31.13 -19.68 -43.34
C LYS A 92 -31.15 -18.79 -42.08
N ILE A 93 -30.49 -17.66 -42.29
CA ILE A 93 -30.73 -16.32 -41.73
C ILE A 93 -32.19 -15.88 -41.94
N ALA A 94 -32.76 -15.22 -40.93
CA ALA A 94 -33.85 -14.28 -41.08
C ALA A 94 -33.54 -13.01 -40.28
N ASP A 95 -33.23 -11.93 -41.01
CA ASP A 95 -33.31 -10.56 -40.54
C ASP A 95 -34.77 -10.11 -40.55
N ALA A 96 -35.19 -9.39 -39.50
CA ALA A 96 -36.38 -8.55 -39.54
C ALA A 96 -36.22 -7.31 -38.64
N GLY A 97 -35.84 -6.21 -39.29
CA GLY A 97 -36.62 -4.97 -39.34
C GLY A 97 -37.08 -4.29 -38.04
N ALA A 98 -36.55 -3.09 -37.82
CA ALA A 98 -37.07 -2.10 -36.90
C ALA A 98 -38.54 -1.74 -37.18
N VAL A 99 -39.33 -1.58 -36.11
CA VAL A 99 -40.61 -0.86 -36.14
C VAL A 99 -40.56 0.24 -35.09
N VAL A 100 -40.54 1.48 -35.60
CA VAL A 100 -40.87 2.71 -34.87
C VAL A 100 -42.39 2.81 -34.81
N LEU A 101 -42.95 2.91 -33.61
CA LEU A 101 -44.31 3.39 -33.40
C LEU A 101 -44.32 4.38 -32.24
N GLY A 102 -44.57 5.65 -32.59
CA GLY A 102 -44.76 6.74 -31.65
C GLY A 102 -46.05 6.58 -30.86
N GLY A 103 -45.97 6.89 -29.56
CA GLY A 103 -47.10 6.99 -28.64
C GLY A 103 -46.91 8.19 -27.72
N LYS A 104 -47.89 9.08 -27.73
CA LYS A 104 -47.90 10.41 -27.11
C LYS A 104 -47.73 10.39 -25.58
N SER A 105 -47.18 11.51 -25.11
CA SER A 105 -47.11 12.02 -23.74
C SER A 105 -48.29 11.68 -22.82
N LYS A 106 -48.00 11.37 -21.55
CA LYS A 106 -48.78 11.87 -20.41
C LYS A 106 -47.90 11.99 -19.16
N ILE A 107 -47.84 13.23 -18.68
CA ILE A 107 -47.37 13.68 -17.38
C ILE A 107 -48.06 12.88 -16.27
N GLY A 108 -47.27 12.26 -15.39
CA GLY A 108 -47.73 11.60 -14.17
C GLY A 108 -47.10 12.26 -12.95
N SER A 109 -47.87 13.11 -12.29
CA SER A 109 -47.59 13.66 -10.95
C SER A 109 -47.57 12.52 -9.93
N TRP A 110 -46.48 12.40 -9.17
CA TRP A 110 -46.41 11.54 -7.99
C TRP A 110 -46.25 12.41 -6.74
N ASN A 111 -47.39 12.68 -6.11
CA ASN A 111 -47.46 13.12 -4.72
C ASN A 111 -47.34 11.91 -3.78
N LYS A 112 -46.70 12.16 -2.63
CA LYS A 112 -46.79 11.41 -1.37
C LYS A 112 -46.22 9.99 -1.34
N LEU A 113 -45.01 9.89 -0.81
CA LEU A 113 -44.67 8.84 0.16
C LEU A 113 -44.19 9.51 1.45
N ALA A 114 -45.08 9.53 2.44
CA ALA A 114 -44.74 9.74 3.83
C ALA A 114 -44.48 8.35 4.44
N SER A 115 -43.34 8.16 5.09
CA SER A 115 -43.15 7.07 6.05
C SER A 115 -42.12 7.46 7.10
N ALA A 116 -42.39 7.01 8.31
CA ALA A 116 -41.98 7.59 9.58
C ALA A 116 -40.50 7.40 9.92
N CYS A 117 -39.87 8.47 10.41
CA CYS A 117 -38.72 8.38 11.30
C CYS A 117 -39.15 8.94 12.65
N HIS A 118 -39.30 8.07 13.65
CA HIS A 118 -39.47 8.45 15.04
C HIS A 118 -38.15 9.05 15.55
N ILE A 119 -38.11 10.37 15.73
CA ILE A 119 -37.09 11.05 16.54
C ILE A 119 -37.79 11.64 17.76
N ALA A 120 -37.26 11.31 18.92
CA ALA A 120 -37.76 11.70 20.23
C ALA A 120 -37.84 13.24 20.37
N SER A 121 -38.95 13.70 20.95
CA SER A 121 -39.20 15.11 21.25
C SER A 121 -38.35 15.58 22.43
N VAL A 122 -37.55 16.63 22.22
CA VAL A 122 -37.08 17.50 23.30
C VAL A 122 -37.59 18.91 22.98
N GLN A 123 -38.32 19.49 23.93
CA GLN A 123 -38.95 20.80 23.80
C GLN A 123 -37.94 21.94 23.65
N PRO A 124 -38.26 23.01 22.89
CA PRO A 124 -37.36 24.12 22.69
C PRO A 124 -37.48 25.16 23.82
N PHE A 125 -36.36 25.44 24.49
CA PHE A 125 -36.23 26.61 25.36
C PHE A 125 -36.05 27.86 24.49
N ARG A 126 -37.14 28.61 24.26
CA ARG A 126 -37.09 29.92 23.60
C ARG A 126 -36.45 30.95 24.54
N ARG A 127 -35.31 31.51 24.15
CA ARG A 127 -34.82 32.79 24.69
C ARG A 127 -34.75 33.80 23.54
N GLY A 128 -35.61 34.80 23.60
CA GLY A 128 -35.63 35.90 22.64
C GLY A 128 -34.40 36.77 22.79
N PHE A 129 -33.73 37.07 21.68
CA PHE A 129 -32.84 38.20 21.57
C PHE A 129 -33.37 39.13 20.49
N THR A 130 -33.60 40.37 20.92
CA THR A 130 -34.01 41.51 20.11
C THR A 130 -32.92 41.86 19.12
N SER A 131 -33.28 41.87 17.83
CA SER A 131 -32.45 42.35 16.74
C SER A 131 -32.38 43.89 16.78
N SER A 132 -31.17 44.43 16.86
CA SER A 132 -30.88 45.83 16.59
C SER A 132 -29.95 45.91 15.39
N SER A 133 -30.42 46.52 14.31
CA SER A 133 -29.68 46.73 13.07
C SER A 133 -28.49 47.66 13.27
N ILE A 134 -27.29 47.21 12.89
CA ILE A 134 -26.10 48.05 12.76
C ILE A 134 -25.68 48.08 11.30
N LYS A 135 -25.50 49.31 10.82
CA LYS A 135 -25.19 49.72 9.44
C LYS A 135 -23.91 49.05 8.93
N SER A 136 -23.93 48.60 7.67
CA SER A 136 -22.72 48.11 7.02
C SER A 136 -21.76 49.27 6.74
N VAL A 137 -20.51 49.09 7.14
CA VAL A 137 -19.39 49.90 6.72
C VAL A 137 -18.59 49.04 5.76
N LYS A 138 -18.48 49.47 4.50
CA LYS A 138 -17.54 48.89 3.53
C LYS A 138 -16.14 49.31 3.96
N SER A 139 -15.28 48.33 4.24
CA SER A 139 -13.83 48.53 4.33
C SER A 139 -13.15 47.49 3.43
N ASP A 140 -12.73 47.95 2.25
CA ASP A 140 -11.80 47.21 1.39
C ASP A 140 -10.48 47.07 2.14
N THR A 141 -10.13 45.84 2.54
CA THR A 141 -8.85 45.57 3.20
C THR A 141 -8.01 44.73 2.27
N LYS A 142 -7.16 45.42 1.51
CA LYS A 142 -6.11 44.84 0.67
C LYS A 142 -4.96 44.44 1.59
N ALA A 143 -4.81 43.15 1.89
CA ALA A 143 -3.71 42.66 2.71
C ALA A 143 -2.42 42.62 1.88
N LEU A 144 -1.54 43.59 2.08
CA LEU A 144 -0.13 43.54 1.69
C LEU A 144 0.63 42.75 2.78
N PHE A 145 1.32 41.69 2.38
CA PHE A 145 2.25 40.98 3.25
C PHE A 145 3.56 41.78 3.32
N GLU A 146 3.78 42.47 4.43
CA GLU A 146 5.06 43.07 4.79
C GLU A 146 5.79 42.10 5.74
N PHE A 147 6.92 41.56 5.31
CA PHE A 147 7.72 40.63 6.10
C PHE A 147 8.70 41.42 6.97
N SER A 148 8.36 41.67 8.24
CA SER A 148 9.34 42.15 9.21
C SER A 148 9.98 40.96 9.92
N ALA A 149 11.28 40.78 9.71
CA ALA A 149 12.08 39.81 10.46
C ALA A 149 12.31 40.32 11.90
N GLN A 150 11.76 39.60 12.89
CA GLN A 150 12.43 39.33 14.16
C GLN A 150 11.74 38.21 14.94
N SER A 151 12.59 37.44 15.62
CA SER A 151 12.42 36.08 16.12
C SER A 151 11.56 35.91 17.37
N ALA A 152 10.60 34.99 17.31
CA ALA A 152 10.28 33.99 18.33
C ALA A 152 9.25 33.03 17.72
N ASP A 153 9.73 31.93 17.11
CA ASP A 153 8.84 30.89 16.60
C ASP A 153 8.16 30.19 17.79
N SER A 154 6.98 30.69 18.13
CA SER A 154 6.13 30.23 19.24
C SER A 154 5.05 29.25 18.75
N GLY A 155 5.26 28.67 17.56
CA GLY A 155 4.45 27.59 17.01
C GLY A 155 4.90 26.20 17.49
N LEU A 156 3.98 25.24 17.43
CA LEU A 156 4.32 23.82 17.59
C LEU A 156 5.16 23.38 16.37
N SER A 157 6.48 23.32 16.50
CA SER A 157 7.39 22.95 15.41
C SER A 157 7.55 21.43 15.28
N ILE A 158 7.77 20.97 14.04
CA ILE A 158 8.21 19.59 13.77
C ILE A 158 9.73 19.56 13.94
N ASP A 159 10.20 18.99 15.05
CA ASP A 159 11.63 18.86 15.35
C ASP A 159 12.11 17.42 15.13
N LEU A 160 12.99 17.24 14.14
CA LEU A 160 13.68 16.00 13.83
C LEU A 160 15.20 16.14 13.98
N LYS A 161 15.70 17.13 14.72
CA LYS A 161 17.13 17.27 14.99
C LYS A 161 17.68 16.03 15.68
N GLY A 162 18.84 15.58 15.21
CA GLY A 162 19.48 14.35 15.71
C GLY A 162 18.77 13.06 15.29
N LYS A 163 17.75 13.14 14.42
CA LYS A 163 17.11 11.98 13.80
C LYS A 163 17.74 11.69 12.45
N ARG A 164 17.78 10.41 12.09
CA ARG A 164 18.28 9.97 10.78
C ARG A 164 17.20 9.27 9.97
N ALA A 165 17.07 9.66 8.71
CA ALA A 165 16.10 9.11 7.78
C ALA A 165 16.80 8.34 6.65
N PHE A 166 16.31 7.13 6.35
CA PHE A 166 16.64 6.41 5.13
C PHE A 166 15.45 6.45 4.17
N ILE A 167 15.63 7.07 2.99
CA ILE A 167 14.58 7.21 1.97
C ILE A 167 14.92 6.33 0.76
N ALA A 168 14.18 5.23 0.62
CA ALA A 168 14.28 4.34 -0.51
C ALA A 168 13.43 4.86 -1.69
N GLY A 169 14.03 5.00 -2.87
CA GLY A 169 13.32 5.35 -4.11
C GLY A 169 13.51 6.78 -4.60
N VAL A 170 14.65 7.41 -4.33
CA VAL A 170 15.00 8.73 -4.91
C VAL A 170 15.96 8.55 -6.08
N ALA A 171 15.59 9.04 -7.25
CA ALA A 171 16.40 8.95 -8.48
C ALA A 171 16.53 10.27 -9.24
N ASP A 172 15.74 11.28 -8.87
CA ASP A 172 15.75 12.66 -9.37
C ASP A 172 14.97 13.55 -8.37
N ASP A 173 14.82 14.83 -8.68
CA ASP A 173 14.17 15.84 -7.84
C ASP A 173 12.68 16.08 -8.13
N ASN A 174 12.04 15.23 -8.96
CA ASN A 174 10.65 15.41 -9.39
C ASN A 174 9.67 14.46 -8.69
N GLY A 175 10.17 13.52 -7.89
CA GLY A 175 9.37 12.52 -7.18
C GLY A 175 9.01 12.91 -5.75
N TYR A 176 8.02 12.22 -5.17
CA TYR A 176 7.67 12.39 -3.76
C TYR A 176 8.81 12.08 -2.80
N GLY A 177 9.67 11.09 -3.12
CA GLY A 177 10.83 10.77 -2.28
C GLY A 177 11.77 11.94 -2.07
N TRP A 178 11.97 12.78 -3.10
CA TRP A 178 12.75 14.01 -2.99
C TRP A 178 12.07 15.04 -2.09
N ALA A 179 10.77 15.27 -2.29
CA ALA A 179 10.01 16.21 -1.48
C ALA A 179 9.94 15.81 0.01
N ILE A 180 9.84 14.50 0.29
CA ILE A 180 9.92 13.97 1.65
C ILE A 180 11.32 14.20 2.22
N ALA A 181 12.39 13.90 1.48
CA ALA A 181 13.76 14.16 1.94
C ALA A 181 13.97 15.65 2.28
N LYS A 182 13.47 16.56 1.43
CA LYS A 182 13.53 18.01 1.64
C LYS A 182 12.78 18.44 2.90
N ALA A 183 11.57 17.92 3.12
CA ALA A 183 10.77 18.24 4.30
C ALA A 183 11.39 17.70 5.61
N LEU A 184 11.96 16.49 5.57
CA LEU A 184 12.67 15.90 6.71
C LEU A 184 13.96 16.68 7.03
N ALA A 185 14.70 17.10 6.00
CA ALA A 185 15.89 17.94 6.16
C ALA A 185 15.54 19.32 6.75
N ALA A 186 14.45 19.94 6.27
CA ALA A 186 13.96 21.21 6.82
C ALA A 186 13.55 21.09 8.31
N ALA A 187 13.09 19.91 8.74
CA ALA A 187 12.82 19.61 10.14
C ALA A 187 14.08 19.22 10.94
N GLY A 188 15.27 19.17 10.32
CA GLY A 188 16.55 18.91 10.97
C GLY A 188 17.03 17.46 10.95
N ALA A 189 16.39 16.57 10.19
CA ALA A 189 16.83 15.17 10.06
C ALA A 189 18.06 15.04 9.15
N GLU A 190 18.94 14.12 9.50
CA GLU A 190 20.03 13.67 8.63
C GLU A 190 19.49 12.72 7.53
N ILE A 191 19.90 12.92 6.28
CA ILE A 191 19.29 12.30 5.11
C ILE A 191 20.21 11.25 4.46
N LEU A 192 19.77 9.99 4.48
CA LEU A 192 20.32 8.89 3.70
C LEU A 192 19.36 8.51 2.57
N VAL A 193 19.89 8.20 1.40
CA VAL A 193 19.07 7.90 0.22
C VAL A 193 19.43 6.53 -0.35
N GLY A 194 18.42 5.71 -0.64
CA GLY A 194 18.54 4.51 -1.47
C GLY A 194 18.11 4.82 -2.91
N THR A 195 19.03 4.74 -3.86
CA THR A 195 18.80 5.04 -5.28
C THR A 195 18.88 3.76 -6.11
N TRP A 196 17.91 3.59 -7.02
CA TRP A 196 17.89 2.43 -7.91
C TRP A 196 19.18 2.31 -8.73
N VAL A 197 19.82 1.13 -8.72
CA VAL A 197 21.15 0.91 -9.30
C VAL A 197 21.27 1.42 -10.75
N PRO A 198 20.35 1.11 -11.69
CA PRO A 198 20.33 1.69 -13.03
C PRO A 198 20.25 3.22 -13.13
N ALA A 199 19.76 3.91 -12.11
CA ALA A 199 19.65 5.37 -12.07
C ALA A 199 20.79 6.05 -11.29
N LEU A 200 21.58 5.28 -10.52
CA LEU A 200 22.56 5.79 -9.57
C LEU A 200 23.56 6.77 -10.20
N ASN A 201 24.24 6.35 -11.27
CA ASN A 201 25.29 7.17 -11.91
C ASN A 201 24.76 8.52 -12.40
N ILE A 202 23.53 8.54 -12.94
CA ILE A 202 22.91 9.77 -13.45
C ILE A 202 22.51 10.68 -12.29
N PHE A 203 21.94 10.10 -11.24
CA PHE A 203 21.54 10.82 -10.03
C PHE A 203 22.76 11.48 -9.36
N GLU A 204 23.79 10.71 -9.05
CA GLU A 204 25.00 11.24 -8.40
C GLU A 204 25.74 12.25 -9.28
N SER A 205 25.85 11.99 -10.59
CA SER A 205 26.47 12.94 -11.52
C SER A 205 25.71 14.26 -11.55
N SER A 206 24.37 14.22 -11.54
CA SER A 206 23.52 15.40 -11.53
C SER A 206 23.63 16.17 -10.21
N LEU A 207 23.68 15.45 -9.08
CA LEU A 207 23.90 16.03 -7.76
C LEU A 207 25.26 16.72 -7.66
N ARG A 208 26.36 16.05 -8.06
CA ARG A 208 27.72 16.63 -8.05
C ARG A 208 27.88 17.85 -8.96
N ARG A 209 27.13 17.90 -10.06
CA ARG A 209 27.14 19.01 -11.03
C ARG A 209 26.22 20.17 -10.63
N GLY A 210 25.58 20.12 -9.47
CA GLY A 210 24.70 21.17 -8.98
C GLY A 210 23.35 21.27 -9.72
N LYS A 211 22.95 20.25 -10.49
CA LYS A 211 21.67 20.29 -11.23
C LYS A 211 20.45 20.35 -10.29
N PHE A 212 20.61 19.89 -9.05
CA PHE A 212 19.57 19.88 -8.03
C PHE A 212 19.73 21.02 -7.02
N ASP A 213 20.66 21.96 -7.20
CA ASP A 213 20.94 22.96 -6.16
C ASP A 213 19.72 23.85 -5.87
N ILE A 214 18.97 24.24 -6.90
CA ILE A 214 17.72 25.00 -6.74
C ILE A 214 16.69 24.17 -5.96
N SER A 215 16.52 22.89 -6.29
CA SER A 215 15.54 22.01 -5.65
C SER A 215 15.97 21.55 -4.24
N ARG A 216 17.22 21.81 -3.85
CA ARG A 216 17.76 21.58 -2.49
C ARG A 216 17.55 22.76 -1.55
N ILE A 217 17.20 23.95 -2.03
CA ILE A 217 17.00 25.12 -1.15
C ILE A 217 15.85 24.85 -0.18
N LEU A 218 16.15 24.90 1.11
CA LEU A 218 15.22 24.73 2.21
C LEU A 218 14.51 26.06 2.54
N PRO A 219 13.40 26.03 3.29
CA PRO A 219 12.65 27.25 3.64
C PRO A 219 13.47 28.31 4.40
N ASP A 220 14.50 27.89 5.15
CA ASP A 220 15.41 28.79 5.87
C ASP A 220 16.53 29.38 4.98
N GLY A 221 16.52 29.06 3.68
CA GLY A 221 17.52 29.48 2.70
C GLY A 221 18.79 28.61 2.67
N SER A 222 18.94 27.66 3.59
CA SER A 222 20.03 26.68 3.53
C SER A 222 19.78 25.62 2.45
N MET A 223 20.77 24.75 2.18
CA MET A 223 20.62 23.68 1.20
C MET A 223 20.51 22.32 1.89
N MET A 224 19.55 21.51 1.46
CA MET A 224 19.44 20.09 1.84
C MET A 224 20.76 19.37 1.55
N GLU A 225 21.30 18.71 2.56
CA GLU A 225 22.44 17.82 2.43
C GLU A 225 21.95 16.36 2.37
N ILE A 226 22.45 15.61 1.38
CA ILE A 226 22.30 14.16 1.34
C ILE A 226 23.61 13.58 1.86
N THR A 227 23.60 13.07 3.09
CA THR A 227 24.81 12.58 3.77
C THR A 227 25.44 11.41 3.01
N LYS A 228 24.61 10.46 2.56
CA LYS A 228 25.08 9.31 1.77
C LYS A 228 24.01 8.77 0.84
N VAL A 229 24.44 8.40 -0.36
CA VAL A 229 23.64 7.69 -1.36
C VAL A 229 24.07 6.24 -1.36
N TYR A 230 23.10 5.33 -1.27
CA TYR A 230 23.29 3.89 -1.35
C TYR A 230 22.70 3.37 -2.66
N PRO A 231 23.45 2.56 -3.44
CA PRO A 231 22.84 1.77 -4.49
C PRO A 231 21.83 0.80 -3.87
N LEU A 232 20.62 0.70 -4.42
CA LEU A 232 19.58 -0.18 -3.90
C LEU A 232 18.80 -0.80 -5.05
N ASP A 233 18.54 -2.10 -4.99
CA ASP A 233 17.47 -2.74 -5.75
C ASP A 233 16.59 -3.56 -4.82
N ALA A 234 15.40 -3.02 -4.53
CA ALA A 234 14.52 -3.53 -3.48
C ALA A 234 13.72 -4.77 -3.89
N VAL A 235 13.94 -5.33 -5.09
CA VAL A 235 13.35 -6.61 -5.51
C VAL A 235 14.20 -7.83 -5.10
N PHE A 236 15.43 -7.60 -4.61
CA PHE A 236 16.35 -8.64 -4.16
C PHE A 236 16.66 -8.45 -2.68
N ASP A 237 16.32 -9.43 -1.84
CA ASP A 237 16.52 -9.33 -0.40
C ASP A 237 18.00 -9.53 -0.06
N ASN A 238 18.64 -10.52 -0.69
CA ASN A 238 20.03 -10.91 -0.45
C ASN A 238 20.76 -11.28 -1.77
N PRO A 239 22.10 -11.39 -1.78
CA PRO A 239 22.89 -11.67 -2.99
C PRO A 239 22.58 -13.00 -3.69
N ASP A 240 22.05 -13.98 -2.95
CA ASP A 240 21.70 -15.29 -3.50
C ASP A 240 20.41 -15.23 -4.33
N ASP A 241 19.54 -14.26 -4.05
CA ASP A 241 18.31 -14.02 -4.84
C ASP A 241 18.60 -13.41 -6.22
N VAL A 242 19.82 -12.90 -6.44
CA VAL A 242 20.15 -12.15 -7.64
C VAL A 242 20.47 -13.10 -8.81
N PRO A 243 19.70 -13.05 -9.91
CA PRO A 243 19.97 -13.82 -11.12
C PRO A 243 21.29 -13.44 -11.80
N GLU A 244 21.91 -14.39 -12.49
CA GLU A 244 23.22 -14.20 -13.13
C GLU A 244 23.21 -13.12 -14.24
N ASP A 245 22.10 -12.97 -14.95
CA ASP A 245 21.90 -11.92 -15.96
C ASP A 245 21.86 -10.52 -15.35
N ILE A 246 21.40 -10.39 -14.10
CA ILE A 246 21.43 -9.13 -13.35
C ILE A 246 22.85 -8.87 -12.81
N LYS A 247 23.54 -9.89 -12.28
CA LYS A 247 24.94 -9.76 -11.81
C LYS A 247 25.89 -9.27 -12.92
N THR A 248 25.71 -9.81 -14.12
CA THR A 248 26.54 -9.49 -15.29
C THR A 248 26.08 -8.24 -16.04
N ASN A 249 24.95 -7.64 -15.66
CA ASN A 249 24.45 -6.42 -16.27
C ASN A 249 25.39 -5.26 -15.99
N LYS A 250 25.82 -4.55 -17.05
CA LYS A 250 26.75 -3.40 -16.96
C LYS A 250 26.30 -2.30 -15.99
N ARG A 251 24.99 -2.14 -15.77
CA ARG A 251 24.44 -1.16 -14.82
C ARG A 251 24.65 -1.55 -13.36
N TYR A 252 24.72 -2.85 -13.07
CA TYR A 252 24.92 -3.40 -11.73
C TYR A 252 26.39 -3.73 -11.46
N ALA A 253 27.15 -4.12 -12.48
CA ALA A 253 28.56 -4.50 -12.35
C ALA A 253 29.47 -3.40 -11.77
N GLY A 254 29.08 -2.13 -11.88
CA GLY A 254 29.81 -0.98 -11.31
C GLY A 254 29.46 -0.65 -9.85
N SER A 255 28.57 -1.40 -9.22
CA SER A 255 28.10 -1.17 -7.86
C SER A 255 28.08 -2.48 -7.07
N SER A 256 28.25 -2.39 -5.76
CA SER A 256 28.18 -3.53 -4.84
C SER A 256 27.27 -3.17 -3.67
N LYS A 257 26.91 -4.16 -2.84
CA LYS A 257 26.10 -3.98 -1.63
C LYS A 257 24.77 -3.26 -1.90
N TRP A 258 23.99 -3.77 -2.84
CA TRP A 258 22.77 -3.11 -3.31
C TRP A 258 21.49 -3.92 -3.07
N THR A 259 21.60 -5.15 -2.58
CA THR A 259 20.42 -5.89 -2.08
C THR A 259 19.94 -5.28 -0.76
N VAL A 260 18.68 -5.53 -0.39
CA VAL A 260 18.08 -4.88 0.79
C VAL A 260 18.86 -5.19 2.08
N GLN A 261 19.30 -6.44 2.25
CA GLN A 261 20.12 -6.86 3.38
C GLN A 261 21.45 -6.11 3.42
N GLU A 262 22.21 -6.10 2.31
CA GLU A 262 23.53 -5.48 2.27
C GLU A 262 23.48 -3.97 2.51
N VAL A 263 22.42 -3.30 2.02
CA VAL A 263 22.21 -1.87 2.26
C VAL A 263 21.91 -1.60 3.74
N ALA A 264 21.04 -2.40 4.36
CA ALA A 264 20.75 -2.27 5.79
C ALA A 264 22.00 -2.51 6.65
N GLU A 265 22.82 -3.50 6.28
CA GLU A 265 24.11 -3.78 6.92
C GLU A 265 25.11 -2.62 6.73
N SER A 266 25.18 -2.06 5.53
CA SER A 266 26.05 -0.90 5.25
C SER A 266 25.63 0.33 6.06
N VAL A 267 24.33 0.63 6.14
CA VAL A 267 23.80 1.73 6.98
C VAL A 267 24.15 1.49 8.44
N LYS A 268 24.05 0.25 8.93
CA LYS A 268 24.46 -0.12 10.28
C LYS A 268 25.95 0.10 10.52
N GLU A 269 26.81 -0.29 9.58
CA GLU A 269 28.26 -0.11 9.65
C GLU A 269 28.63 1.38 9.68
N ASP A 270 28.02 2.17 8.80
CA ASP A 270 28.32 3.59 8.64
C ASP A 270 27.78 4.47 9.78
N PHE A 271 26.58 4.16 10.28
CA PHE A 271 25.78 5.07 11.08
C PHE A 271 25.18 4.46 12.35
N GLY A 272 25.25 3.13 12.51
CA GLY A 272 24.73 2.37 13.65
C GLY A 272 23.21 2.20 13.66
N SER A 273 22.46 3.30 13.54
CA SER A 273 21.00 3.31 13.62
C SER A 273 20.35 4.40 12.76
N ILE A 274 19.05 4.24 12.51
CA ILE A 274 18.16 5.23 11.92
C ILE A 274 16.89 5.40 12.78
N ASP A 275 16.13 6.46 12.55
CA ASP A 275 14.85 6.72 13.23
C ASP A 275 13.67 6.65 12.26
N ILE A 276 13.90 6.94 10.98
CA ILE A 276 12.86 7.11 9.98
C ILE A 276 13.18 6.25 8.75
N LEU A 277 12.22 5.44 8.31
CA LEU A 277 12.30 4.67 7.07
C LEU A 277 11.21 5.11 6.10
N VAL A 278 11.59 5.62 4.93
CA VAL A 278 10.63 6.04 3.89
C VAL A 278 10.72 5.10 2.70
N HIS A 279 9.58 4.60 2.26
CA HIS A 279 9.41 3.81 1.04
C HIS A 279 8.67 4.65 -0.01
N SER A 280 9.42 5.15 -0.99
CA SER A 280 8.91 5.97 -2.09
C SER A 280 9.27 5.36 -3.44
N LEU A 281 9.10 4.04 -3.57
CA LEU A 281 9.36 3.31 -4.81
C LEU A 281 8.16 2.47 -5.23
N ALA A 282 8.02 2.28 -6.53
CA ALA A 282 7.06 1.40 -7.16
C ALA A 282 7.51 1.09 -8.59
N ASN A 283 7.24 -0.11 -9.07
CA ASN A 283 7.51 -0.51 -10.43
C ASN A 283 6.50 -1.59 -10.86
N GLY A 284 6.04 -1.50 -12.10
CA GLY A 284 5.10 -2.46 -12.69
C GLY A 284 5.37 -2.57 -14.20
N PRO A 285 5.95 -3.68 -14.69
CA PRO A 285 6.40 -3.77 -16.08
C PRO A 285 5.24 -3.75 -17.09
N GLU A 286 4.03 -4.08 -16.66
CA GLU A 286 2.82 -4.13 -17.50
C GLU A 286 1.77 -3.08 -17.08
N VAL A 287 2.17 -1.99 -16.41
CA VAL A 287 1.25 -1.00 -15.82
C VAL A 287 0.21 -0.42 -16.80
N THR A 288 0.53 -0.36 -18.09
CA THR A 288 -0.38 0.15 -19.13
C THR A 288 -1.43 -0.87 -19.60
N LYS A 289 -1.29 -2.16 -19.24
CA LYS A 289 -2.24 -3.20 -19.62
C LYS A 289 -3.42 -3.28 -18.66
N PRO A 290 -4.65 -3.47 -19.15
CA PRO A 290 -5.78 -3.86 -18.30
C PRO A 290 -5.48 -5.11 -17.49
N LEU A 291 -6.10 -5.25 -16.31
CA LEU A 291 -5.86 -6.40 -15.43
C LEU A 291 -6.20 -7.75 -16.10
N LEU A 292 -7.22 -7.77 -16.98
CA LEU A 292 -7.62 -8.95 -17.75
C LEU A 292 -6.56 -9.42 -18.76
N GLU A 293 -5.62 -8.56 -19.14
CA GLU A 293 -4.55 -8.85 -20.10
C GLU A 293 -3.17 -8.94 -19.42
N THR A 294 -3.13 -8.68 -18.11
CA THR A 294 -1.89 -8.69 -17.34
C THR A 294 -1.41 -10.12 -17.15
N SER A 295 -0.15 -10.39 -17.50
CA SER A 295 0.43 -11.71 -17.26
C SER A 295 0.65 -11.97 -15.77
N ARG A 296 0.69 -13.25 -15.36
CA ARG A 296 1.04 -13.61 -13.98
C ARG A 296 2.42 -13.05 -13.58
N ASN A 297 3.39 -13.08 -14.48
CA ASN A 297 4.74 -12.58 -14.21
C ASN A 297 4.76 -11.07 -14.02
N GLY A 298 4.07 -10.32 -14.89
CA GLY A 298 3.95 -8.86 -14.76
C GLY A 298 3.24 -8.45 -13.47
N TYR A 299 2.16 -9.15 -13.11
CA TYR A 299 1.43 -8.93 -11.86
C TYR A 299 2.32 -9.17 -10.63
N LEU A 300 3.01 -10.32 -10.56
CA LEU A 300 3.87 -10.65 -9.44
C LEU A 300 5.10 -9.76 -9.36
N ALA A 301 5.64 -9.29 -10.49
CA ALA A 301 6.70 -8.29 -10.51
C ALA A 301 6.22 -6.96 -9.92
N ALA A 302 4.99 -6.53 -10.21
CA ALA A 302 4.41 -5.31 -9.63
C ALA A 302 4.24 -5.43 -8.11
N ILE A 303 3.71 -6.57 -7.63
CA ILE A 303 3.56 -6.87 -6.20
C ILE A 303 4.93 -6.91 -5.49
N SER A 304 5.89 -7.61 -6.08
CA SER A 304 7.25 -7.75 -5.53
C SER A 304 7.90 -6.39 -5.33
N ALA A 305 7.95 -5.58 -6.39
CA ALA A 305 8.63 -4.29 -6.36
C ALA A 305 7.87 -3.21 -5.58
N SER A 306 6.54 -3.26 -5.51
CA SER A 306 5.72 -2.14 -5.00
C SER A 306 5.03 -2.41 -3.65
N SER A 307 5.02 -3.66 -3.18
CA SER A 307 4.43 -4.06 -1.89
C SER A 307 5.45 -4.81 -1.04
N TYR A 308 5.95 -5.95 -1.53
CA TYR A 308 6.84 -6.80 -0.73
C TYR A 308 8.19 -6.11 -0.43
N SER A 309 8.68 -5.27 -1.34
CA SER A 309 9.85 -4.42 -1.10
C SER A 309 9.73 -3.57 0.19
N TYR A 310 8.53 -3.13 0.58
CA TYR A 310 8.31 -2.43 1.84
C TYR A 310 8.43 -3.35 3.05
N VAL A 311 7.85 -4.56 2.95
CA VAL A 311 7.98 -5.61 3.97
C VAL A 311 9.45 -5.96 4.17
N SER A 312 10.20 -6.16 3.08
CA SER A 312 11.63 -6.47 3.13
C SER A 312 12.47 -5.34 3.72
N LEU A 313 12.26 -4.10 3.27
CA LEU A 313 12.95 -2.93 3.83
C LEU A 313 12.68 -2.82 5.34
N LEU A 314 11.42 -2.88 5.77
CA LEU A 314 11.13 -2.81 7.20
C LEU A 314 11.75 -3.98 7.95
N LYS A 315 11.65 -5.23 7.46
CA LYS A 315 12.26 -6.41 8.09
C LYS A 315 13.76 -6.23 8.35
N HIS A 316 14.52 -5.77 7.35
CA HIS A 316 15.99 -5.67 7.44
C HIS A 316 16.45 -4.43 8.20
N PHE A 317 15.71 -3.32 8.15
CA PHE A 317 16.05 -2.10 8.90
C PHE A 317 15.51 -2.11 10.35
N LEU A 318 14.49 -2.90 10.68
CA LEU A 318 13.87 -2.95 12.01
C LEU A 318 14.88 -3.18 13.17
N PRO A 319 15.95 -3.99 13.03
CA PRO A 319 16.96 -4.14 14.08
C PRO A 319 17.77 -2.88 14.39
N ILE A 320 17.86 -1.94 13.44
CA ILE A 320 18.63 -0.69 13.54
C ILE A 320 17.73 0.56 13.58
N LEU A 321 16.40 0.35 13.64
CA LEU A 321 15.43 1.43 13.75
C LEU A 321 15.18 1.71 15.24
N ASN A 322 15.48 2.94 15.67
CA ASN A 322 15.41 3.33 17.08
C ASN A 322 13.95 3.27 17.59
N PRO A 323 13.69 2.77 18.81
CA PRO A 323 12.35 2.80 19.40
C PRO A 323 11.75 4.20 19.42
N GLY A 324 10.47 4.33 19.07
CA GLY A 324 9.82 5.63 18.84
C GLY A 324 9.99 6.17 17.42
N GLY A 325 10.77 5.49 16.57
CA GLY A 325 10.89 5.76 15.15
C GLY A 325 9.61 5.44 14.36
N SER A 326 9.65 5.73 13.06
CA SER A 326 8.51 5.60 12.16
C SER A 326 8.92 5.10 10.79
N SER A 327 8.08 4.31 10.14
CA SER A 327 8.15 4.05 8.71
C SER A 327 6.93 4.58 7.96
N ILE A 328 7.17 5.07 6.75
CA ILE A 328 6.17 5.71 5.89
C ILE A 328 6.30 5.16 4.48
N SER A 329 5.19 4.76 3.87
CA SER A 329 5.12 4.40 2.45
C SER A 329 4.15 5.31 1.67
N LEU A 330 4.18 5.22 0.34
CA LEU A 330 3.24 5.92 -0.54
C LEU A 330 2.32 4.94 -1.27
N THR A 331 1.02 5.16 -1.15
CA THR A 331 -0.05 4.44 -1.84
C THR A 331 -0.86 5.36 -2.75
N TYR A 332 -1.87 4.81 -3.43
CA TYR A 332 -2.75 5.54 -4.33
C TYR A 332 -4.14 4.91 -4.34
N ILE A 333 -5.18 5.74 -4.47
CA ILE A 333 -6.61 5.38 -4.35
C ILE A 333 -7.09 4.24 -5.26
N ALA A 334 -6.32 3.88 -6.30
CA ALA A 334 -6.61 2.72 -7.14
C ALA A 334 -6.61 1.37 -6.38
N SER A 335 -6.10 1.34 -5.15
CA SER A 335 -6.25 0.23 -4.21
C SER A 335 -7.70 -0.01 -3.77
N GLU A 336 -8.48 1.05 -3.64
CA GLU A 336 -9.82 1.04 -3.05
C GLU A 336 -10.92 1.31 -4.07
N ARG A 337 -10.58 2.02 -5.15
CA ARG A 337 -11.51 2.42 -6.21
C ARG A 337 -10.99 2.02 -7.58
N ILE A 338 -11.91 1.86 -8.52
CA ILE A 338 -11.57 1.52 -9.91
C ILE A 338 -11.02 2.77 -10.59
N ILE A 339 -9.72 2.76 -10.94
CA ILE A 339 -9.06 3.79 -11.74
C ILE A 339 -8.59 3.14 -13.05
N PRO A 340 -9.33 3.30 -14.16
CA PRO A 340 -8.90 2.83 -15.48
C PRO A 340 -7.54 3.41 -15.86
N GLY A 341 -6.69 2.60 -16.50
CA GLY A 341 -5.32 2.96 -16.84
C GLY A 341 -4.28 2.61 -15.76
N TYR A 342 -4.68 2.45 -14.50
CA TYR A 342 -3.77 2.01 -13.42
C TYR A 342 -3.64 0.47 -13.38
N GLY A 343 -3.14 -0.09 -14.47
CA GLY A 343 -3.16 -1.52 -14.80
C GLY A 343 -1.95 -2.31 -14.30
N GLY A 344 -1.67 -3.44 -14.96
CA GLY A 344 -0.50 -4.28 -14.69
C GLY A 344 -0.41 -4.88 -13.28
N GLY A 345 -1.51 -4.90 -12.54
CA GLY A 345 -1.54 -5.30 -11.12
C GLY A 345 -1.10 -4.22 -10.14
N MET A 346 -0.83 -2.98 -10.58
CA MET A 346 -0.42 -1.89 -9.67
C MET A 346 -1.49 -1.52 -8.65
N SER A 347 -2.77 -1.54 -9.02
CA SER A 347 -3.89 -1.38 -8.08
C SER A 347 -3.86 -2.44 -6.97
N SER A 348 -3.63 -3.71 -7.34
CA SER A 348 -3.48 -4.80 -6.37
C SER A 348 -2.26 -4.63 -5.47
N ALA A 349 -1.14 -4.15 -6.01
CA ALA A 349 0.06 -3.87 -5.23
C ALA A 349 -0.17 -2.76 -4.19
N LYS A 350 -0.91 -1.72 -4.54
CA LYS A 350 -1.29 -0.67 -3.58
C LYS A 350 -2.26 -1.17 -2.51
N ALA A 351 -3.23 -2.01 -2.88
CA ALA A 351 -4.11 -2.66 -1.90
C ALA A 351 -3.33 -3.58 -0.93
N ALA A 352 -2.36 -4.35 -1.43
CA ALA A 352 -1.48 -5.16 -0.59
C ALA A 352 -0.63 -4.30 0.35
N LEU A 353 -0.03 -3.21 -0.14
CA LEU A 353 0.77 -2.29 0.65
C LEU A 353 -0.02 -1.68 1.82
N GLU A 354 -1.27 -1.28 1.58
CA GLU A 354 -2.15 -0.73 2.63
C GLU A 354 -2.56 -1.78 3.66
N SER A 355 -2.80 -3.02 3.22
CA SER A 355 -3.02 -4.15 4.12
C SER A 355 -1.81 -4.43 4.99
N ASP A 356 -0.63 -4.54 4.37
CA ASP A 356 0.63 -4.82 5.05
C ASP A 356 1.01 -3.69 6.01
N THR A 357 0.68 -2.43 5.69
CA THR A 357 0.85 -1.29 6.60
C THR A 357 0.17 -1.53 7.94
N ARG A 358 -1.06 -2.07 7.95
CA ARG A 358 -1.81 -2.36 9.19
C ARG A 358 -1.21 -3.53 9.95
N VAL A 359 -0.82 -4.59 9.26
CA VAL A 359 -0.21 -5.78 9.87
C VAL A 359 1.16 -5.44 10.47
N LEU A 360 2.02 -4.78 9.70
CA LEU A 360 3.34 -4.35 10.13
C LEU A 360 3.28 -3.32 11.26
N ALA A 361 2.28 -2.44 11.30
CA ALA A 361 2.06 -1.55 12.44
C ALA A 361 1.87 -2.31 13.75
N PHE A 362 1.11 -3.41 13.73
CA PHE A 362 0.96 -4.26 14.90
C PHE A 362 2.27 -4.96 15.26
N GLU A 363 2.92 -5.61 14.30
CA GLU A 363 4.13 -6.40 14.53
C GLU A 363 5.32 -5.54 14.97
N ALA A 364 5.66 -4.50 14.21
CA ALA A 364 6.78 -3.60 14.49
C ALA A 364 6.49 -2.72 15.72
N GLY A 365 5.23 -2.31 15.91
CA GLY A 365 4.79 -1.57 17.09
C GLY A 365 5.00 -2.37 18.37
N ARG A 366 4.54 -3.64 18.41
CA ARG A 366 4.71 -4.50 19.59
C ARG A 366 6.17 -4.93 19.81
N LYS A 367 6.93 -5.15 18.74
CA LYS A 367 8.31 -5.66 18.83
C LYS A 367 9.34 -4.58 19.18
N ARG A 368 9.19 -3.37 18.61
CA ARG A 368 10.23 -2.32 18.66
C ARG A 368 9.68 -0.91 18.92
N LYS A 369 8.37 -0.74 19.15
CA LYS A 369 7.72 0.58 19.30
C LYS A 369 7.90 1.47 18.06
N ILE A 370 7.79 0.85 16.89
CA ILE A 370 7.86 1.55 15.60
C ILE A 370 6.47 1.79 15.07
N ARG A 371 6.20 3.02 14.62
CA ARG A 371 4.96 3.38 13.93
C ARG A 371 5.10 3.09 12.43
N VAL A 372 4.02 2.66 11.80
CA VAL A 372 4.02 2.28 10.37
C VAL A 372 2.77 2.89 9.74
N ASN A 373 2.94 3.81 8.80
CA ASN A 373 1.83 4.50 8.15
C ASN A 373 2.04 4.57 6.63
N THR A 374 0.98 4.88 5.89
CA THR A 374 1.07 5.11 4.45
C THR A 374 0.28 6.35 4.05
N ILE A 375 0.76 7.07 3.03
CA ILE A 375 0.11 8.26 2.49
C ILE A 375 -0.51 7.90 1.14
N SER A 376 -1.81 8.08 1.00
CA SER A 376 -2.52 7.98 -0.29
C SER A 376 -2.49 9.36 -0.94
N ALA A 377 -1.52 9.56 -1.84
CA ALA A 377 -1.25 10.85 -2.45
C ALA A 377 -2.06 11.09 -3.72
N GLY A 378 -2.35 12.35 -4.03
CA GLY A 378 -2.90 12.76 -5.31
C GLY A 378 -1.92 12.62 -6.49
N PRO A 379 -2.35 12.95 -7.72
CA PRO A 379 -1.51 12.86 -8.91
C PRO A 379 -0.40 13.93 -8.93
N LEU A 380 0.84 13.52 -9.26
CA LEU A 380 2.01 14.39 -9.41
C LEU A 380 2.82 14.00 -10.66
N ARG A 381 3.35 15.00 -11.39
CA ARG A 381 4.18 14.83 -12.60
C ARG A 381 5.61 14.32 -12.33
N SER A 382 5.73 13.17 -11.67
CA SER A 382 7.01 12.49 -11.43
C SER A 382 7.53 11.73 -12.66
N ARG A 383 8.79 11.27 -12.61
CA ARG A 383 9.37 10.40 -13.65
C ARG A 383 8.53 9.14 -13.93
N ALA A 384 8.09 8.46 -12.86
CA ALA A 384 7.27 7.26 -13.00
C ALA A 384 5.91 7.59 -13.62
N ALA A 385 5.26 8.67 -13.17
CA ALA A 385 3.94 9.05 -13.66
C ALA A 385 3.94 9.45 -15.14
N LYS A 386 4.99 10.15 -15.60
CA LYS A 386 5.18 10.50 -17.02
C LYS A 386 5.28 9.25 -17.92
N ALA A 387 5.83 8.14 -17.41
CA ALA A 387 5.94 6.89 -18.18
C ALA A 387 4.60 6.18 -18.42
N ILE A 388 3.58 6.46 -17.60
CA ILE A 388 2.24 5.84 -17.72
C ILE A 388 1.37 6.60 -18.75
N GLY A 389 1.69 7.86 -19.06
CA GLY A 389 1.15 8.61 -20.18
C GLY A 389 -0.22 9.27 -19.97
N PHE A 390 -0.91 9.04 -18.85
CA PHE A 390 -2.21 9.66 -18.54
C PHE A 390 -2.19 10.58 -17.30
N ILE A 391 -1.00 10.92 -16.78
CA ILE A 391 -0.89 11.70 -15.53
C ILE A 391 -1.50 13.10 -15.65
N ASP A 392 -1.30 13.80 -16.77
CA ASP A 392 -1.84 15.16 -16.95
C ASP A 392 -3.37 15.15 -16.90
N MET A 393 -4.01 14.15 -17.53
CA MET A 393 -5.45 13.94 -17.45
C MET A 393 -5.94 13.74 -16.00
N MET A 394 -5.18 13.00 -15.17
CA MET A 394 -5.55 12.81 -13.76
C MET A 394 -5.37 14.08 -12.93
N ILE A 395 -4.39 14.91 -13.27
CA ILE A 395 -4.19 16.21 -12.61
C ILE A 395 -5.36 17.13 -12.94
N ASP A 396 -5.74 17.23 -14.22
CA ASP A 396 -6.89 18.02 -14.65
C ASP A 396 -8.19 17.52 -14.00
N TYR A 397 -8.38 16.19 -13.97
CA TYR A 397 -9.53 15.57 -13.29
C TYR A 397 -9.55 15.92 -11.80
N SER A 398 -8.41 15.82 -11.12
CA SER A 398 -8.32 16.15 -9.70
C SER A 398 -8.63 17.63 -9.44
N SER A 399 -8.03 18.54 -10.22
CA SER A 399 -8.24 19.99 -10.06
C SER A 399 -9.69 20.39 -10.32
N ALA A 400 -10.35 19.76 -11.29
CA ALA A 400 -11.75 20.03 -11.61
C ALA A 400 -12.73 19.44 -10.59
N ASN A 401 -12.37 18.32 -9.94
CA ASN A 401 -13.34 17.52 -9.18
C ASN A 401 -13.08 17.42 -7.67
N ALA A 402 -11.92 17.86 -7.17
CA ALA A 402 -11.63 17.84 -5.74
C ALA A 402 -12.36 18.98 -4.99
N PRO A 403 -12.64 18.81 -3.68
CA PRO A 403 -13.14 19.89 -2.83
C PRO A 403 -12.23 21.13 -2.82
N LEU A 404 -10.91 20.93 -2.81
CA LEU A 404 -9.93 22.01 -2.99
C LEU A 404 -9.43 22.03 -4.43
N GLN A 405 -9.86 23.03 -5.21
CA GLN A 405 -9.62 23.16 -6.66
C GLN A 405 -8.20 23.66 -6.97
N LYS A 406 -7.20 22.86 -6.64
CA LYS A 406 -5.79 23.14 -6.90
C LYS A 406 -5.02 21.87 -7.26
N GLU A 407 -3.84 22.04 -7.87
CA GLU A 407 -2.92 20.92 -8.02
C GLU A 407 -2.34 20.49 -6.66
N VAL A 408 -1.99 19.21 -6.52
CA VAL A 408 -1.25 18.70 -5.35
C VAL A 408 0.22 18.99 -5.55
N LEU A 409 0.85 19.64 -4.57
CA LEU A 409 2.29 19.88 -4.59
C LEU A 409 3.03 18.73 -3.89
N ALA A 410 4.20 18.38 -4.41
CA ALA A 410 5.04 17.34 -3.81
C ALA A 410 5.40 17.68 -2.35
N GLU A 411 5.57 18.96 -2.05
CA GLU A 411 5.87 19.47 -0.71
C GLU A 411 4.74 19.18 0.30
N GLU A 412 3.47 19.17 -0.11
CA GLU A 412 2.34 18.87 0.79
C GLU A 412 2.38 17.42 1.30
N VAL A 413 2.80 16.49 0.43
CA VAL A 413 3.09 15.10 0.81
C VAL A 413 4.35 15.03 1.68
N GLY A 414 5.37 15.83 1.37
CA GLY A 414 6.58 15.96 2.18
C GLY A 414 6.31 16.42 3.62
N TYR A 415 5.54 17.50 3.79
CA TYR A 415 5.15 18.04 5.09
C TYR A 415 4.33 17.02 5.89
N THR A 416 3.41 16.32 5.23
CA THR A 416 2.63 15.25 5.86
C THR A 416 3.52 14.11 6.33
N ALA A 417 4.50 13.70 5.51
CA ALA A 417 5.45 12.65 5.89
C ALA A 417 6.33 13.10 7.08
N ALA A 418 6.80 14.34 7.10
CA ALA A 418 7.55 14.89 8.23
C ALA A 418 6.72 14.89 9.52
N PHE A 419 5.45 15.31 9.46
CA PHE A 419 4.53 15.22 10.58
C PHE A 419 4.36 13.77 11.07
N LEU A 420 4.06 12.84 10.16
CA LEU A 420 3.87 11.43 10.48
C LEU A 420 5.15 10.79 11.02
N ALA A 421 6.34 11.23 10.63
CA ALA A 421 7.61 10.73 11.15
C ALA A 421 7.92 11.28 12.56
N SER A 422 7.39 12.46 12.90
CA SER A 422 7.70 13.18 14.14
C SER A 422 7.05 12.58 15.41
N PRO A 423 7.53 12.96 16.61
CA PRO A 423 6.88 12.62 17.87
C PRO A 423 5.45 13.17 18.01
N LEU A 424 5.07 14.20 17.24
CA LEU A 424 3.71 14.77 17.26
C LEU A 424 2.66 13.76 16.77
N ALA A 425 3.06 12.80 15.94
CA ALA A 425 2.22 11.71 15.46
C ALA A 425 2.36 10.42 16.30
N SER A 426 2.81 10.52 17.56
CA SER A 426 3.07 9.35 18.43
C SER A 426 1.87 8.42 18.64
N ALA A 427 0.65 8.91 18.49
CA ALA A 427 -0.59 8.14 18.59
C ALA A 427 -1.15 7.65 17.22
N ILE A 428 -0.43 7.86 16.11
CA ILE A 428 -0.88 7.52 14.75
C ILE A 428 -0.01 6.39 14.19
N THR A 429 -0.61 5.21 14.01
CA THR A 429 0.02 4.04 13.37
C THR A 429 -1.03 3.18 12.67
N GLY A 430 -0.63 2.43 11.64
CA GLY A 430 -1.49 1.58 10.83
C GLY A 430 -2.49 2.34 9.95
N THR A 431 -2.23 3.63 9.70
CA THR A 431 -3.17 4.54 9.03
C THR A 431 -2.82 4.74 7.56
N VAL A 432 -3.86 4.82 6.73
CA VAL A 432 -3.81 5.38 5.37
C VAL A 432 -4.27 6.84 5.48
N LEU A 433 -3.37 7.79 5.24
CA LEU A 433 -3.69 9.22 5.28
C LEU A 433 -3.79 9.78 3.86
N TYR A 434 -4.93 10.34 3.49
CA TYR A 434 -5.12 10.93 2.16
C TYR A 434 -4.55 12.35 2.09
N VAL A 435 -3.73 12.60 1.06
CA VAL A 435 -3.16 13.91 0.73
C VAL A 435 -3.41 14.15 -0.77
N ASP A 436 -4.67 14.41 -1.09
CA ASP A 436 -5.21 14.40 -2.45
C ASP A 436 -6.25 15.52 -2.68
N ASN A 437 -6.13 16.63 -1.93
CA ASN A 437 -7.10 17.75 -1.93
C ASN A 437 -8.55 17.34 -1.56
N GLY A 438 -8.73 16.16 -0.96
CA GLY A 438 -10.03 15.62 -0.56
C GLY A 438 -10.77 14.90 -1.68
N LEU A 439 -10.11 14.61 -2.83
CA LEU A 439 -10.74 13.94 -3.96
C LEU A 439 -11.36 12.59 -3.57
N ASN A 440 -10.70 11.82 -2.71
CA ASN A 440 -11.22 10.55 -2.19
C ASN A 440 -12.61 10.67 -1.53
N ALA A 441 -12.96 11.83 -0.96
CA ALA A 441 -14.24 12.04 -0.30
C ALA A 441 -15.40 12.25 -1.28
N MET A 442 -15.11 12.55 -2.55
CA MET A 442 -16.12 12.81 -3.57
C MET A 442 -16.82 11.53 -4.03
N GLY A 443 -18.15 11.62 -4.19
CA GLY A 443 -18.98 10.53 -4.72
C GLY A 443 -19.28 10.64 -6.22
N VAL A 444 -19.06 11.82 -6.82
CA VAL A 444 -19.30 12.11 -8.24
C VAL A 444 -18.25 13.09 -8.78
N GLY A 445 -17.96 13.02 -10.08
CA GLY A 445 -17.25 14.09 -10.79
C GLY A 445 -18.20 15.24 -11.07
N VAL A 446 -17.90 16.41 -10.51
CA VAL A 446 -18.73 17.63 -10.66
C VAL A 446 -18.62 18.25 -12.04
N ASP A 447 -17.60 17.89 -12.82
CA ASP A 447 -17.44 18.24 -14.23
C ASP A 447 -18.33 17.43 -15.18
N SER A 448 -19.06 16.42 -14.68
CA SER A 448 -19.97 15.62 -15.48
C SER A 448 -21.05 16.52 -16.14
N PRO A 449 -21.31 16.37 -17.44
CA PRO A 449 -22.32 17.18 -18.15
C PRO A 449 -23.73 17.12 -17.56
N ILE A 450 -24.04 16.08 -16.77
CA ILE A 450 -25.33 15.93 -16.08
C ILE A 450 -25.53 17.01 -15.01
N PHE A 451 -24.45 17.53 -14.44
CA PHE A 451 -24.49 18.57 -13.39
C PHE A 451 -24.29 19.98 -13.92
N LYS A 452 -24.25 20.19 -15.24
CA LYS A 452 -23.98 21.51 -15.84
C LYS A 452 -24.91 22.63 -15.35
N ASP A 453 -26.15 22.28 -14.97
CA ASP A 453 -27.18 23.22 -14.52
C ASP A 453 -27.19 23.38 -12.98
N LEU A 454 -26.35 22.63 -12.25
CA LEU A 454 -26.11 22.85 -10.83
C LEU A 454 -25.13 24.00 -10.64
N ASN A 455 -25.46 24.92 -9.74
CA ASN A 455 -24.59 26.04 -9.36
C ASN A 455 -23.49 25.59 -8.40
N ILE A 456 -22.61 24.69 -8.86
CA ILE A 456 -21.45 24.23 -8.08
C ILE A 456 -20.39 25.34 -8.11
N PRO A 457 -19.94 25.83 -6.93
CA PRO A 457 -18.91 26.85 -6.87
C PRO A 457 -17.63 26.39 -7.59
N LYS A 458 -17.16 27.22 -8.52
CA LYS A 458 -15.84 27.07 -9.14
C LYS A 458 -14.92 28.11 -8.57
N ASP A 459 -13.65 27.77 -8.40
CA ASP A 459 -12.65 28.76 -8.02
C ASP A 459 -12.64 29.87 -9.08
N GLN A 460 -12.84 31.11 -8.64
CA GLN A 460 -12.76 32.29 -9.50
C GLN A 460 -11.32 32.81 -9.48
N HIS A 461 -10.38 32.00 -9.91
CA HIS A 461 -8.96 32.36 -9.90
C HIS A 461 -8.30 32.11 -11.25
#